data_AF-A0A7X7E792-F1
#
_entry.id   AF-A0A7X7E792-F1
#
_cell.length_a   1.000
_cell.length_b   1.000
_cell.length_c   1.000
_cell.angle_alpha   90.00
_cell.angle_beta   90.00
_cell.angle_gamma   90.00
#
_symmetry.space_group_name_H-M   'P 1'
#
loop_
_entity.id
_entity.type
_entity.pdbx_description
1 polymer ?
#
loop_
_entity_poly.entity_id
_entity_poly.type
_entity_poly.pdbx_seq_one_letter_code
_entity_poly.pdbx_strand_id
1 'polypeptide(L)'
;MTSLTEFNKYGTDLEQMLRLKTYPLAIKLLKSESEVPEGAIRPKRDLGEHLAVCQAFSLARRQGMTLAMFLEDHWCFEPIISYGLVETPEDYLNGFTNSFFIA
;
A
#
# COMPACT_ATOMS: atom_id res chain seq x y z
N MET A 1 8.71 -24.60 2.17
CA MET A 1 8.19 -23.22 2.29
C MET A 1 8.25 -22.83 3.75
N THR A 2 8.72 -21.63 4.05
CA THR A 2 8.73 -21.05 5.41
C THR A 2 7.29 -20.91 5.91
N SER A 3 7.03 -21.31 7.16
CA SER A 3 5.71 -21.20 7.79
C SER A 3 5.38 -19.77 8.20
N LEU A 4 4.09 -19.46 8.42
CA LEU A 4 3.66 -18.16 8.92
C LEU A 4 4.30 -17.83 10.28
N THR A 5 4.41 -18.83 11.16
CA THR A 5 5.05 -18.70 12.47
C THR A 5 6.52 -18.31 12.34
N GLU A 6 7.24 -18.88 11.37
CA GLU A 6 8.63 -18.49 11.10
C GLU A 6 8.74 -17.07 10.55
N PHE A 7 7.86 -16.63 9.65
CA PHE A 7 7.84 -15.24 9.18
C PHE A 7 7.57 -14.25 10.32
N ASN A 8 6.62 -14.56 11.20
CA ASN A 8 6.33 -13.74 12.38
C ASN A 8 7.54 -13.65 13.31
N LYS A 9 8.27 -14.76 13.48
CA LYS A 9 9.53 -14.76 14.23
C LYS A 9 10.58 -13.87 13.57
N TYR A 10 10.80 -13.96 12.25
CA TYR A 10 11.77 -13.10 11.56
C TYR A 10 11.40 -11.62 11.64
N GLY A 11 10.11 -11.27 11.54
CA GLY A 11 9.64 -9.91 11.76
C GLY A 11 10.02 -9.40 13.15
N THR A 12 9.76 -10.21 14.18
CA THR A 12 10.11 -9.89 15.57
C THR A 12 11.63 -9.72 15.75
N ASP A 13 12.41 -10.65 15.21
CA ASP A 13 13.87 -10.62 15.31
C ASP A 13 14.44 -9.36 14.63
N LEU A 14 13.95 -8.98 13.44
CA LEU A 14 14.35 -7.75 12.75
C LEU A 14 13.99 -6.48 13.53
N GLU A 15 12.79 -6.40 14.10
CA GLU A 15 12.39 -5.25 14.92
C GLU A 15 13.30 -5.07 16.13
N GLN A 16 13.62 -6.17 16.83
CA GLN A 16 14.48 -6.15 18.01
C GLN A 16 15.93 -5.78 17.68
N MET A 17 16.45 -6.26 16.56
CA MET A 17 17.82 -5.97 16.10
C MET A 17 17.97 -4.54 15.60
N LEU A 18 17.03 -4.06 14.78
CA LEU A 18 17.15 -2.77 14.10
C LEU A 18 16.68 -1.59 14.96
N ARG A 19 15.82 -1.82 15.96
CA ARG A 19 15.26 -0.79 16.86
C ARG A 19 14.80 0.46 16.11
N LEU A 20 14.03 0.25 15.05
CA LEU A 20 13.57 1.31 14.17
C LEU A 20 12.68 2.31 14.91
N LYS A 21 12.74 3.59 14.53
CA LYS A 21 11.92 4.65 15.11
C LYS A 21 10.41 4.45 14.88
N THR A 22 10.04 3.60 13.93
CA THR A 22 8.65 3.31 13.54
C THR A 22 8.51 1.84 13.18
N TYR A 23 7.29 1.32 13.21
CA TYR A 23 7.01 -0.05 12.81
C TYR A 23 7.42 -0.33 11.35
N PRO A 24 7.87 -1.55 11.02
CA PRO A 24 8.00 -1.98 9.64
C PRO A 24 6.64 -1.93 8.96
N LEU A 25 6.66 -1.72 7.64
CA LEU A 25 5.44 -1.69 6.84
C LEU A 25 5.25 -3.04 6.15
N ALA A 26 4.10 -3.68 6.36
CA ALA A 26 3.69 -4.85 5.60
C ALA A 26 2.80 -4.43 4.43
N ILE A 27 3.08 -4.97 3.24
CA ILE A 27 2.27 -4.76 2.04
C ILE A 27 1.87 -6.14 1.51
N LYS A 28 0.57 -6.34 1.28
CA LYS A 28 0.02 -7.54 0.65
C LYS A 28 -0.79 -7.12 -0.57
N LEU A 29 -0.45 -7.69 -1.72
CA LEU A 29 -1.31 -7.60 -2.91
C LEU A 29 -2.46 -8.60 -2.75
N LEU A 30 -3.69 -8.11 -2.82
CA LEU A 30 -4.90 -8.90 -2.62
C LEU A 30 -5.37 -9.49 -3.95
N LYS A 31 -5.86 -10.73 -3.93
CA LYS A 31 -6.47 -11.35 -5.12
C LYS A 31 -7.94 -10.99 -5.31
N SER A 32 -8.63 -10.66 -4.22
CA SER A 32 -10.04 -10.29 -4.21
C SER A 32 -10.36 -9.44 -2.98
N GLU A 33 -11.50 -8.74 -3.02
CA GLU A 33 -11.95 -7.92 -1.89
C GLU A 33 -12.24 -8.73 -0.63
N SER A 34 -12.59 -10.01 -0.77
CA SER A 34 -12.82 -10.92 0.35
C SER A 34 -11.57 -11.20 1.19
N GLU A 35 -10.38 -10.87 0.68
CA GLU A 35 -9.12 -11.00 1.42
C GLU A 35 -8.78 -9.75 2.26
N VAL A 36 -9.60 -8.70 2.20
CA VAL A 36 -9.41 -7.49 3.02
C VAL A 36 -9.57 -7.87 4.50
N PRO A 37 -8.57 -7.56 5.35
CA PRO A 37 -8.68 -7.84 6.78
C PRO A 37 -9.85 -7.12 7.44
N GLU A 38 -10.45 -7.74 8.45
CA GLU A 38 -11.46 -7.09 9.27
C GLU A 38 -10.88 -5.83 9.94
N GLY A 39 -11.67 -4.75 9.96
CA GLY A 39 -11.24 -3.45 10.50
C GLY A 39 -10.31 -2.65 9.59
N ALA A 40 -9.96 -3.15 8.39
CA ALA A 40 -9.21 -2.36 7.42
C ALA A 40 -10.04 -1.19 6.89
N ILE A 41 -9.44 -0.01 6.89
CA ILE A 41 -10.06 1.23 6.39
C ILE A 41 -9.89 1.31 4.88
N ARG A 42 -11.00 1.53 4.17
CA ARG A 42 -11.06 1.88 2.75
C ARG A 42 -11.26 3.40 2.65
N PRO A 43 -10.22 4.18 2.31
CA PRO A 43 -10.28 5.65 2.39
C PRO A 43 -11.51 6.27 1.74
N LYS A 44 -11.84 5.87 0.51
CA LYS A 44 -12.95 6.49 -0.21
C LYS A 44 -14.30 6.12 0.39
N ARG A 45 -14.46 4.84 0.77
CA ARG A 45 -15.70 4.30 1.34
C ARG A 45 -15.96 4.82 2.76
N ASP A 46 -14.93 4.82 3.60
CA ASP A 46 -15.07 5.01 5.05
C ASP A 46 -14.78 6.45 5.49
N LEU A 47 -13.92 7.17 4.77
CA LEU A 47 -13.53 8.55 5.09
C LEU A 47 -14.07 9.58 4.09
N GLY A 48 -14.56 9.15 2.92
CA GLY A 48 -15.00 10.02 1.84
C GLY A 48 -13.87 10.63 1.01
N GLU A 49 -12.61 10.39 1.40
CA GLU A 49 -11.40 10.99 0.85
C GLU A 49 -10.59 10.00 0.03
N HIS A 50 -9.71 10.49 -0.85
CA HIS A 50 -8.66 9.65 -1.44
C HIS A 50 -7.32 9.94 -0.76
N LEU A 51 -6.48 8.92 -0.64
CA LEU A 51 -5.15 9.07 -0.04
C LEU A 51 -4.06 8.85 -1.09
N ALA A 52 -3.01 9.67 -1.03
CA ALA A 52 -1.76 9.32 -1.69
C ALA A 52 -1.15 8.09 -1.00
N VAL A 53 -0.50 7.20 -1.76
CA VAL A 53 0.09 5.97 -1.19
C VAL A 53 1.11 6.28 -0.08
N CYS A 54 1.85 7.38 -0.20
CA CYS A 54 2.79 7.84 0.82
C CYS A 54 2.11 8.29 2.14
N GLN A 55 0.88 8.81 2.05
CA GLN A 55 0.05 9.10 3.23
C GLN A 55 -0.42 7.80 3.88
N ALA A 56 -0.93 6.85 3.08
CA ALA A 56 -1.33 5.53 3.57
C ALA A 56 -0.17 4.81 4.29
N PHE A 57 1.04 4.85 3.71
CA PHE A 57 2.25 4.31 4.35
C PHE A 57 2.58 5.00 5.66
N SER A 58 2.41 6.32 5.74
CA SER A 58 2.67 7.09 6.96
C SER A 58 1.67 6.74 8.07
N LEU A 59 0.38 6.61 7.74
CA LEU A 59 -0.68 6.21 8.65
C LEU A 59 -0.43 4.79 9.19
N ALA A 60 -0.16 3.83 8.31
CA ALA A 60 0.15 2.46 8.73
C ALA A 60 1.39 2.40 9.64
N ARG A 61 2.49 3.05 9.22
CA ARG A 61 3.77 3.02 9.91
C ARG A 61 3.77 3.72 11.29
N ARG A 62 3.01 4.81 11.44
CA ARG A 62 3.09 5.69 12.62
C ARG A 62 1.86 5.60 13.52
N GLN A 63 0.73 5.18 12.98
CA GLN A 63 -0.55 5.13 13.71
C GLN A 63 -1.10 3.70 13.80
N GLY A 64 -0.40 2.71 13.22
CA GLY A 64 -0.81 1.31 13.28
C GLY A 64 -2.09 1.02 12.50
N MET A 65 -2.50 1.93 11.61
CA MET A 65 -3.72 1.76 10.81
C MET A 65 -3.54 0.64 9.79
N THR A 66 -4.56 -0.19 9.65
CA THR A 66 -4.65 -1.15 8.54
C THR A 66 -5.50 -0.51 7.45
N LEU A 67 -4.92 -0.32 6.26
CA LEU A 67 -5.62 0.28 5.11
C LEU A 67 -5.70 -0.72 3.97
N ALA A 68 -6.83 -0.73 3.28
CA ALA A 68 -6.98 -1.38 1.98
C ALA A 68 -7.12 -0.29 0.91
N MET A 69 -6.25 -0.35 -0.11
CA MET A 69 -6.12 0.67 -1.14
C MET A 69 -6.53 0.09 -2.49
N PHE A 70 -7.74 0.38 -2.96
CA PHE A 70 -8.17 -0.01 -4.31
C PHE A 70 -8.06 1.17 -5.27
N LEU A 71 -8.40 0.97 -6.54
CA LEU A 71 -8.26 1.97 -7.59
C LEU A 71 -8.87 3.32 -7.17
N GLU A 72 -10.08 3.29 -6.63
CA GLU A 72 -10.83 4.47 -6.20
C GLU A 72 -10.31 5.11 -4.91
N ASP A 73 -9.44 4.44 -4.14
CA ASP A 73 -8.89 4.97 -2.88
C ASP A 73 -7.63 5.82 -3.10
N HIS A 74 -7.00 5.69 -4.27
CA HIS A 74 -5.74 6.37 -4.57
C HIS A 74 -5.97 7.80 -5.08
N TRP A 75 -5.25 8.75 -4.48
CA TRP A 75 -5.18 10.13 -4.99
C TRP A 75 -4.16 10.27 -6.14
N CYS A 76 -3.04 9.54 -6.08
CA CYS A 76 -1.95 9.62 -7.06
C CYS A 76 -2.07 8.52 -8.12
N PHE A 77 -1.59 8.80 -9.33
CA PHE A 77 -1.66 7.87 -10.46
C PHE A 77 -0.52 6.83 -10.47
N GLU A 78 0.64 7.17 -9.91
CA GLU A 78 1.79 6.27 -9.88
C GLU A 78 1.51 4.92 -9.22
N PRO A 79 0.89 4.83 -8.03
CA PRO A 79 0.63 3.54 -7.39
C PRO A 79 -0.34 2.67 -8.19
N ILE A 80 -1.35 3.25 -8.82
CA ILE A 80 -2.34 2.46 -9.57
C ILE A 80 -1.72 1.84 -10.82
N ILE A 81 -0.74 2.51 -11.45
CA ILE A 81 0.04 1.95 -12.55
C ILE A 81 1.08 0.95 -12.03
N SER A 82 1.89 1.36 -11.04
CA SER A 82 2.98 0.54 -10.49
C SER A 82 2.53 -0.79 -9.89
N TYR A 83 1.33 -0.84 -9.31
CA TYR A 83 0.74 -2.06 -8.76
C TYR A 83 -0.08 -2.84 -9.79
N GLY A 84 -0.18 -2.38 -11.03
CA GLY A 84 -0.93 -3.05 -12.08
C GLY A 84 -2.44 -3.06 -11.84
N LEU A 85 -2.97 -2.01 -11.19
CA LEU A 85 -4.42 -1.84 -10.98
C LEU A 85 -5.13 -1.30 -12.22
N VAL A 86 -4.35 -0.72 -13.14
CA VAL A 86 -4.80 -0.25 -14.46
C VAL A 86 -3.82 -0.74 -15.53
N GLU A 87 -4.23 -0.67 -16.80
CA GLU A 87 -3.32 -0.91 -17.92
C GLU A 87 -2.16 0.10 -17.88
N THR A 88 -0.94 -0.40 -18.00
CA THR A 88 0.27 0.43 -17.96
C THR A 88 0.41 1.22 -19.27
N PRO A 89 0.40 2.55 -19.23
CA PRO A 89 0.58 3.35 -20.43
C PRO A 89 2.02 3.27 -20.95
N GLU A 90 2.20 3.32 -22.28
CA GLU A 90 3.52 3.20 -22.93
C GLU A 90 4.48 4.32 -22.49
N ASP A 91 4.01 5.56 -22.41
CA ASP A 91 4.78 6.71 -21.93
C ASP A 91 5.38 6.49 -20.53
N TYR A 92 4.62 5.85 -19.64
CA TYR A 92 5.08 5.53 -18.29
C TYR A 92 6.27 4.56 -18.32
N LEU A 93 6.23 3.55 -19.20
CA LEU A 93 7.34 2.61 -19.41
C LEU A 93 8.57 3.28 -20.03
N ASN A 94 8.34 4.32 -20.84
CA ASN A 94 9.40 5.14 -21.43
C ASN A 94 9.99 6.17 -20.44
N GLY A 95 9.51 6.19 -19.19
CA GLY A 95 10.01 7.09 -18.13
C GLY A 95 9.34 8.46 -18.07
N PHE A 96 8.26 8.66 -18.83
CA PHE A 96 7.48 9.90 -18.79
C PHE A 96 6.36 9.81 -17.75
N THR A 97 6.40 10.68 -16.75
CA THR A 97 5.41 10.74 -15.66
C THR A 97 4.53 11.99 -15.72
N ASN A 98 4.82 12.92 -16.63
CA ASN A 98 4.08 14.17 -16.80
C ASN A 98 2.95 14.11 -17.83
N SER A 99 2.92 13.09 -18.71
CA SER A 99 1.88 12.92 -19.73
C SER A 99 0.46 12.92 -19.14
N PHE A 100 0.30 12.56 -17.87
CA PHE A 100 -0.98 12.49 -17.15
C PHE A 100 -1.41 13.80 -16.49
N PHE A 101 -0.53 14.81 -16.43
CA PHE A 101 -0.79 16.10 -15.79
C PHE A 101 -1.01 17.24 -16.79
N ILE A 102 -0.89 16.96 -18.10
CA ILE A 102 -1.11 17.93 -19.18
C ILE A 102 -2.49 17.64 -19.79
N ALA A 103 -3.53 18.05 -19.09
CA ALA A 103 -4.89 18.19 -19.62
C ALA A 103 -5.44 19.55 -19.18
#